data_AF-A0A950G2K8-F1
#
_entry.id   AF-A0A950G2K8-F1
#
_cell.length_a   1.000
_cell.length_b   1.000
_cell.length_c   1.000
_cell.angle_alpha   90.00
_cell.angle_beta   90.00
_cell.angle_gamma   90.00
#
_symmetry.space_group_name_H-M   'P 1'
#
loop_
_entity.id
_entity.type
_entity.pdbx_description
1 polymer ?
#
loop_
_entity_poly.entity_id
_entity_poly.type
_entity_poly.pdbx_seq_one_letter_code
_entity_poly.pdbx_strand_id
1 'polypeptide(L)'
;MLERVKAALPALPPAEQRVAKLLLADARAFASLPVAELADRSHVSKPTVVRFCRSVGYDGLADFKLKLAGSVNEGVPFVHRAVDEDDKPSDLIVKVVDNAVAALLHYRNDAASHAFERAIAALAESARHGRRIEFYGVGNSGIVAQDAQHKFFRLGVNTAACSDG
;
A
#
# COMPACT_ATOMS: atom_id res chain seq x y z
N MET A 1 -7.40 7.20 2.21
CA MET A 1 -8.53 7.72 3.03
C MET A 1 -8.04 8.48 4.26
N LEU A 2 -7.22 7.86 5.12
CA LEU A 2 -6.72 8.46 6.36
C LEU A 2 -5.92 9.76 6.16
N GLU A 3 -5.09 9.84 5.10
CA GLU A 3 -4.35 11.07 4.76
C GLU A 3 -5.27 12.27 4.45
N ARG A 4 -6.43 12.03 3.81
CA ARG A 4 -7.42 13.09 3.58
C ARG A 4 -8.04 13.58 4.89
N VAL A 5 -8.30 12.68 5.83
CA VAL A 5 -8.80 13.06 7.17
C VAL A 5 -7.75 13.84 7.95
N LYS A 6 -6.48 13.42 7.88
CA LYS A 6 -5.35 14.10 8.51
C LYS A 6 -5.15 15.51 7.96
N ALA A 7 -5.26 15.69 6.64
CA ALA A 7 -5.18 16.99 5.99
C ALA A 7 -6.37 17.90 6.34
N ALA A 8 -7.58 17.35 6.49
CA ALA A 8 -8.77 18.11 6.87
C ALA A 8 -8.84 18.45 8.37
N LEU A 9 -8.05 17.78 9.21
CA LEU A 9 -8.09 17.91 10.67
C LEU A 9 -8.08 19.35 11.19
N PRO A 10 -7.23 20.28 10.68
CA PRO A 10 -7.19 21.67 11.17
C PRO A 10 -8.47 22.46 10.85
N ALA A 11 -9.20 22.07 9.80
CA ALA A 11 -10.40 22.77 9.33
C ALA A 11 -11.70 22.23 9.96
N LEU A 12 -11.64 21.11 10.68
CA LEU A 12 -12.82 20.52 11.33
C LEU A 12 -13.21 21.30 12.60
N PRO A 13 -14.50 21.37 12.96
CA PRO A 13 -14.93 21.87 14.26
C PRO A 13 -14.31 21.09 15.44
N PRO A 14 -14.10 21.70 16.63
CA PRO A 14 -13.39 21.05 17.74
C PRO A 14 -13.96 19.69 18.18
N ALA A 15 -15.28 19.51 18.08
CA ALA A 15 -15.92 18.23 18.41
C ALA A 15 -15.62 17.15 17.35
N GLU A 16 -15.60 17.51 16.07
CA GLU A 16 -15.28 16.59 14.97
C GLU A 16 -13.78 16.26 14.93
N GLN A 17 -12.92 17.21 15.33
CA GLN A 17 -11.49 16.94 15.50
C GLN A 17 -11.22 15.83 16.52
N ARG A 18 -12.02 15.70 17.60
CA ARG A 18 -11.86 14.61 18.57
C ARG A 18 -12.19 13.26 17.95
N VAL A 19 -13.24 13.20 17.13
CA VAL A 19 -13.60 11.98 16.38
C VAL A 19 -12.50 11.62 15.38
N ALA A 20 -11.99 12.62 14.66
CA ALA A 20 -10.89 12.44 13.70
C ALA A 20 -9.60 11.97 14.38
N LYS A 21 -9.25 12.50 15.56
CA LYS A 21 -8.09 12.07 16.34
C LYS A 21 -8.23 10.63 16.83
N LEU A 22 -9.43 10.24 17.31
CA LEU A 22 -9.71 8.85 17.69
C LEU A 22 -9.52 7.90 16.50
N LEU A 23 -10.03 8.26 15.33
CA LEU A 23 -9.84 7.50 14.08
C LEU A 23 -8.36 7.39 13.68
N LEU A 24 -7.62 8.50 13.73
CA LEU A 24 -6.20 8.54 13.34
C LEU A 24 -5.29 7.81 14.35
N ALA A 25 -5.74 7.63 15.59
CA ALA A 25 -5.02 6.86 16.60
C ALA A 25 -5.13 5.34 16.36
N ASP A 26 -6.32 4.84 16.03
CA ASP A 26 -6.53 3.42 15.68
C ASP A 26 -7.73 3.26 14.73
N ALA A 27 -7.44 3.26 13.44
CA ALA A 27 -8.44 3.16 12.39
C ALA A 27 -9.14 1.78 12.35
N ARG A 28 -8.44 0.72 12.75
CA ARG A 28 -8.98 -0.64 12.76
C ARG A 28 -10.01 -0.79 13.87
N ALA A 29 -9.68 -0.36 15.09
CA ALA A 29 -10.64 -0.33 16.18
C ALA A 29 -11.84 0.56 15.84
N PHE A 30 -11.59 1.76 15.28
CA PHE A 30 -12.67 2.67 14.89
C PHE A 30 -13.69 2.01 13.95
N ALA A 31 -13.22 1.21 12.98
CA ALA A 31 -14.09 0.49 12.04
C ALA A 31 -15.03 -0.51 12.73
N SER A 32 -14.58 -1.18 13.80
CA SER A 32 -15.38 -2.18 14.53
C SER A 32 -16.29 -1.59 15.62
N LEU A 33 -15.95 -0.45 16.21
CA LEU A 33 -16.64 0.06 17.41
C LEU A 33 -18.06 0.60 17.13
N PRO A 34 -19.09 0.27 17.92
CA PRO A 34 -20.42 0.87 17.78
C PRO A 34 -20.38 2.40 17.90
N VAL A 35 -21.36 3.10 17.30
CA VAL A 35 -21.43 4.57 17.34
C VAL A 35 -21.48 5.15 18.76
N ALA A 36 -22.08 4.42 19.70
CA ALA A 36 -22.12 4.80 21.12
C ALA A 36 -20.71 4.86 21.71
N GLU A 37 -19.92 3.81 21.50
CA GLU A 37 -18.54 3.71 21.97
C GLU A 37 -17.64 4.78 21.32
N LEU A 38 -17.83 5.03 20.02
CA LEU A 38 -17.10 6.09 19.32
C LEU A 38 -17.41 7.48 19.91
N ALA A 39 -18.67 7.72 20.25
CA ALA A 39 -19.11 8.97 20.87
C ALA A 39 -18.50 9.13 22.26
N ASP A 40 -18.54 8.08 23.08
CA ASP A 40 -18.01 8.09 24.44
C ASP A 40 -16.49 8.30 24.45
N ARG A 41 -15.74 7.54 23.64
CA ARG A 41 -14.26 7.65 23.55
C ARG A 41 -13.76 8.97 22.99
N SER A 42 -14.55 9.64 22.15
CA SER A 42 -14.20 10.96 21.62
C SER A 42 -14.84 12.11 22.42
N HIS A 43 -15.57 11.80 23.49
CA HIS A 43 -16.29 12.76 24.33
C HIS A 43 -17.20 13.68 23.50
N VAL A 44 -18.05 13.08 22.66
CA VAL A 44 -19.04 13.77 21.82
C VAL A 44 -20.37 13.05 21.84
N SER A 45 -21.37 13.62 21.18
CA SER A 45 -22.67 12.97 20.98
C SER A 45 -22.66 12.05 19.74
N LYS A 46 -23.55 11.04 19.70
CA LYS A 46 -23.72 10.17 18.51
C LYS A 46 -23.96 10.97 17.20
N PRO A 47 -24.79 12.04 17.18
CA PRO A 47 -24.93 12.89 16.00
C PRO A 47 -23.64 13.56 15.55
N THR A 48 -22.73 13.91 16.48
CA THR A 48 -21.43 14.49 16.15
C THR A 48 -20.56 13.50 15.37
N VAL A 49 -20.56 12.22 15.74
CA VAL A 49 -19.83 11.17 15.02
C VAL A 49 -20.32 11.06 13.56
N VAL A 50 -21.65 11.08 13.36
CA VAL A 50 -22.24 11.03 12.02
C VAL A 50 -21.93 12.30 11.22
N ARG A 51 -21.96 13.47 11.87
CA ARG A 51 -21.61 14.75 11.23
C ARG A 51 -20.17 14.77 10.77
N PHE A 52 -19.23 14.32 11.61
CA PHE A 52 -17.82 14.16 11.22
C PHE A 52 -17.69 13.36 9.91
N CYS A 53 -18.34 12.19 9.82
CA CYS A 53 -18.31 11.37 8.59
C CYS A 53 -18.80 12.15 7.36
N ARG A 54 -19.84 12.98 7.51
CA ARG A 54 -20.35 13.86 6.44
C ARG A 54 -19.39 14.98 6.10
N SER A 55 -18.80 15.64 7.09
CA SER A 55 -17.82 16.72 6.90
C SER A 55 -16.60 16.27 6.09
N VAL A 56 -16.22 14.99 6.20
CA VAL A 56 -15.10 14.41 5.43
C VAL A 56 -15.54 13.75 4.11
N GLY A 57 -16.80 13.92 3.70
CA GLY A 57 -17.29 13.59 2.35
C GLY A 57 -17.97 12.22 2.20
N TYR A 58 -18.66 11.74 3.23
CA TYR A 58 -19.35 10.44 3.25
C TYR A 58 -20.82 10.60 3.65
N ASP A 59 -21.69 9.66 3.27
CA ASP A 59 -23.15 9.84 3.48
C ASP A 59 -23.57 9.68 4.96
N GLY A 60 -22.70 9.05 5.76
CA GLY A 60 -22.87 8.86 7.19
C GLY A 60 -21.88 7.83 7.74
N LEU A 61 -22.09 7.38 8.98
CA LEU A 61 -21.16 6.45 9.65
C LEU A 61 -21.10 5.08 8.98
N ALA A 62 -22.21 4.55 8.46
CA ALA A 62 -22.23 3.25 7.80
C ALA A 62 -21.39 3.24 6.51
N ASP A 63 -21.61 4.22 5.62
CA ASP A 63 -20.80 4.43 4.41
C ASP A 63 -19.32 4.68 4.75
N PHE A 64 -19.08 5.53 5.75
CA PHE A 64 -17.73 5.80 6.24
C PHE A 64 -17.04 4.52 6.70
N LYS A 65 -17.69 3.69 7.53
CA LYS A 65 -17.13 2.43 8.02
C LYS A 65 -16.92 1.40 6.91
N LEU A 66 -17.78 1.35 5.91
CA LEU A 66 -17.62 0.45 4.76
C LEU A 66 -16.35 0.80 3.97
N LYS A 67 -16.18 2.08 3.64
CA LYS A 67 -14.98 2.57 2.92
C LYS A 67 -13.73 2.53 3.81
N LEU A 68 -13.88 2.81 5.11
CA LEU A 68 -12.82 2.66 6.09
C LEU A 68 -12.37 1.21 6.16
N ALA A 69 -13.30 0.25 6.26
CA ALA A 69 -13.01 -1.18 6.26
C ALA A 69 -12.22 -1.58 5.03
N GLY A 70 -12.55 -1.07 3.84
CA GLY A 70 -11.72 -1.26 2.64
C GLY A 70 -10.29 -0.70 2.77
N SER A 71 -10.12 0.47 3.40
CA SER A 71 -8.81 1.10 3.59
C SER A 71 -7.99 0.57 4.79
N VAL A 72 -8.64 0.06 5.84
CA VAL A 72 -7.96 -0.62 6.97
C VAL A 72 -7.77 -2.11 6.68
N ASN A 73 -8.56 -2.67 5.76
CA ASN A 73 -8.32 -3.94 5.08
C ASN A 73 -7.45 -3.79 3.81
N GLU A 74 -6.80 -2.64 3.58
CA GLU A 74 -5.50 -2.66 2.89
C GLU A 74 -4.46 -3.43 3.73
N GLY A 75 -4.81 -3.76 4.98
CA GLY A 75 -4.45 -5.03 5.61
C GLY A 75 -5.63 -6.01 5.68
N VAL A 76 -5.95 -6.73 4.59
CA VAL A 76 -6.18 -8.19 4.69
C VAL A 76 -5.13 -8.65 5.67
N PRO A 77 -5.44 -9.37 6.77
CA PRO A 77 -4.47 -9.61 7.83
C PRO A 77 -3.14 -9.93 7.16
N PHE A 78 -2.23 -8.95 7.24
CA PHE A 78 -1.01 -8.88 6.45
C PHE A 78 -0.04 -9.78 7.20
N VAL A 79 -0.44 -11.03 7.32
CA VAL A 79 0.37 -12.10 7.79
C VAL A 79 1.12 -12.45 6.53
N HIS A 80 2.37 -12.01 6.42
CA HIS A 80 3.34 -12.87 5.78
C HIS A 80 3.14 -14.22 6.46
N ARG A 81 2.37 -15.11 5.83
CA ARG A 81 2.10 -16.42 6.42
C ARG A 81 3.42 -17.15 6.23
N ALA A 82 4.19 -17.18 7.32
CA ALA A 82 5.37 -18.00 7.36
C ALA A 82 4.95 -19.39 6.91
N VAL A 83 5.70 -19.92 5.97
CA VAL A 83 5.62 -21.34 5.67
C VAL A 83 6.27 -22.02 6.86
N ASP A 84 5.49 -22.86 7.53
CA ASP A 84 5.90 -23.58 8.73
C ASP A 84 6.15 -25.05 8.37
N GLU A 85 7.01 -25.73 9.13
CA GLU A 85 7.35 -27.14 8.88
C GLU A 85 6.12 -28.07 8.97
N ASP A 86 5.11 -27.67 9.74
CA ASP A 86 3.87 -28.44 9.97
C ASP A 86 2.75 -28.14 8.96
N ASP A 87 2.98 -27.29 7.96
CA ASP A 87 1.99 -26.95 6.94
C ASP A 87 1.63 -28.15 6.05
N LYS A 88 0.33 -28.36 5.80
CA LYS A 88 -0.09 -29.33 4.80
C LYS A 88 0.23 -28.79 3.40
N PRO A 89 0.41 -29.66 2.38
CA PRO A 89 0.64 -29.20 1.00
C PRO A 89 -0.41 -28.21 0.48
N SER A 90 -1.67 -28.35 0.90
CA SER A 90 -2.74 -27.40 0.57
C SER A 90 -2.50 -26.00 1.17
N ASP A 91 -1.96 -25.96 2.39
CA ASP A 91 -1.70 -24.72 3.13
C ASP A 91 -0.53 -23.98 2.48
N LEU A 92 0.49 -24.71 2.02
CA LEU A 92 1.62 -24.15 1.26
C LEU A 92 1.17 -23.40 0.02
N ILE A 93 0.28 -23.99 -0.78
CA ILE A 93 -0.24 -23.37 -2.01
C ILE A 93 -0.90 -22.04 -1.68
N VAL A 94 -1.79 -22.04 -0.69
CA VAL A 94 -2.52 -20.84 -0.25
C VAL A 94 -1.54 -19.79 0.27
N LYS A 95 -0.62 -20.16 1.18
CA LYS A 95 0.34 -19.24 1.79
C LYS A 95 1.27 -18.61 0.74
N VAL A 96 1.86 -19.39 -0.17
CA VAL A 96 2.79 -18.89 -1.19
C VAL A 96 2.09 -17.96 -2.17
N VAL A 97 0.91 -18.35 -2.67
CA VAL A 97 0.15 -17.54 -3.63
C VAL A 97 -0.34 -16.25 -2.97
N ASP A 98 -0.88 -16.31 -1.75
CA ASP A 98 -1.32 -15.13 -1.02
C ASP A 98 -0.15 -14.16 -0.76
N ASN A 99 1.03 -14.69 -0.38
CA ASN A 99 2.24 -13.89 -0.18
C ASN A 99 2.69 -13.20 -1.47
N ALA A 100 2.66 -13.90 -2.62
CA ALA A 100 3.00 -13.31 -3.92
C ALA A 100 2.02 -12.20 -4.33
N VAL A 101 0.72 -12.43 -4.16
CA VAL A 101 -0.32 -11.43 -4.43
C VAL A 101 -0.13 -10.21 -3.54
N ALA A 102 0.16 -10.41 -2.25
CA ALA A 102 0.41 -9.32 -1.32
C ALA A 102 1.63 -8.48 -1.73
N ALA A 103 2.74 -9.12 -2.09
CA ALA A 103 3.94 -8.43 -2.56
C ALA A 103 3.66 -7.60 -3.83
N LEU A 104 2.91 -8.14 -4.78
CA LEU A 104 2.54 -7.42 -6.01
C LEU A 104 1.60 -6.24 -5.76
N LEU A 105 0.63 -6.38 -4.87
CA LEU A 105 -0.28 -5.29 -4.50
C LEU A 105 0.45 -4.15 -3.79
N HIS A 106 1.38 -4.49 -2.89
CA HIS A 106 2.23 -3.51 -2.22
C HIS A 106 3.11 -2.77 -3.23
N TYR A 107 3.82 -3.52 -4.08
CA TYR A 107 4.65 -2.94 -5.15
C TYR A 107 3.84 -2.04 -6.08
N ARG A 108 2.62 -2.43 -6.49
CA ARG A 108 1.76 -1.59 -7.34
C ARG A 108 1.51 -0.22 -6.72
N ASN A 109 1.21 -0.18 -5.42
CA ASN A 109 0.90 1.07 -4.72
C ASN A 109 2.15 1.96 -4.61
N ASP A 110 3.32 1.38 -4.36
CA ASP A 110 4.59 2.12 -4.29
C ASP A 110 5.09 2.57 -5.68
N ALA A 111 4.87 1.73 -6.69
CA ALA A 111 5.24 1.98 -8.08
C ALA A 111 4.36 3.03 -8.75
N ALA A 112 3.20 3.39 -8.18
CA ALA A 112 2.28 4.41 -8.71
C ALA A 112 2.82 5.86 -8.61
N SER A 113 4.11 6.04 -8.35
CA SER A 113 4.78 7.34 -8.31
C SER A 113 5.46 7.68 -9.64
N HIS A 114 5.81 8.95 -9.83
CA HIS A 114 6.59 9.43 -10.99
C HIS A 114 8.01 8.81 -11.11
N ALA A 115 8.44 7.96 -10.17
CA ALA A 115 9.76 7.35 -10.21
C ALA A 115 9.94 6.44 -11.44
N PHE A 116 8.89 5.69 -11.82
CA PHE A 116 8.93 4.81 -12.99
C PHE A 116 9.05 5.59 -14.30
N GLU A 117 8.31 6.68 -14.44
CA GLU A 117 8.38 7.55 -15.62
C GLU A 117 9.80 8.10 -15.82
N ARG A 118 10.44 8.58 -14.74
CA ARG A 118 11.83 9.07 -14.79
C ARG A 118 12.82 7.97 -15.14
N ALA A 119 12.67 6.78 -14.57
CA ALA A 119 13.54 5.64 -14.86
C ALA A 119 13.43 5.22 -16.33
N ILE A 120 12.21 5.11 -16.87
CA ILE A 120 11.96 4.79 -18.28
C ILE A 120 12.59 5.85 -19.19
N ALA A 121 12.39 7.14 -18.88
CA ALA A 121 12.96 8.23 -19.67
C ALA A 121 14.50 8.15 -19.73
N ALA A 122 15.17 7.93 -18.60
CA ALA A 122 16.62 7.83 -18.51
C ALA A 122 17.18 6.61 -19.26
N LEU A 123 16.52 5.45 -19.15
CA LEU A 123 16.91 4.23 -19.88
C LEU A 123 16.75 4.43 -21.40
N ALA A 124 15.62 5.00 -21.83
CA ALA A 124 15.35 5.25 -23.24
C ALA A 124 16.32 6.28 -23.85
N GLU A 125 16.67 7.33 -23.10
CA GLU A 125 17.67 8.31 -23.52
C GLU A 125 19.06 7.69 -23.64
N SER A 126 19.46 6.85 -22.68
CA SER A 126 20.75 6.14 -22.71
C SER A 126 20.83 5.24 -23.94
N ALA A 127 19.78 4.48 -24.22
CA ALA A 127 19.69 3.63 -25.41
C ALA A 127 19.78 4.44 -26.72
N ARG A 128 19.04 5.56 -26.84
CA ARG A 128 19.09 6.42 -28.05
C ARG A 128 20.47 6.98 -28.35
N HIS A 129 21.26 7.27 -27.32
CA HIS A 129 22.62 7.78 -27.47
C HIS A 129 23.68 6.66 -27.56
N GLY A 130 23.27 5.39 -27.70
CA GLY A 130 24.19 4.26 -27.81
C GLY A 130 25.02 4.00 -26.54
N ARG A 131 24.56 4.50 -25.38
CA ARG A 131 25.24 4.29 -24.09
C ARG A 131 24.99 2.86 -23.60
N ARG A 132 25.94 2.34 -22.81
CA ARG A 132 25.78 1.06 -22.12
C ARG A 132 24.87 1.22 -20.90
N ILE A 133 23.94 0.29 -20.73
CA ILE A 133 23.10 0.16 -19.53
C ILE A 133 23.58 -1.04 -18.73
N GLU A 134 23.86 -0.86 -17.44
CA GLU A 134 24.38 -1.93 -16.58
C GLU A 134 23.41 -2.22 -15.45
N PHE A 135 23.09 -3.51 -15.27
CA PHE A 135 22.22 -4.01 -14.21
C PHE A 135 23.06 -4.66 -13.12
N TYR A 136 22.81 -4.31 -11.87
CA TYR A 136 23.53 -4.85 -10.72
C TYR A 136 22.55 -5.55 -9.81
N GLY A 137 22.86 -6.79 -9.42
CA GLY A 137 22.04 -7.59 -8.53
C GLY A 137 22.90 -8.29 -7.48
N VAL A 138 22.34 -8.50 -6.29
CA VAL A 138 22.97 -9.23 -5.18
C VAL A 138 22.05 -10.40 -4.82
N GLY A 139 22.61 -11.60 -4.65
CA GLY A 139 21.86 -12.83 -4.39
C GLY A 139 20.77 -13.09 -5.44
N ASN A 140 19.52 -13.29 -5.00
CA ASN A 140 18.40 -13.57 -5.90
C ASN A 140 18.14 -12.44 -6.93
N SER A 141 18.51 -11.20 -6.61
CA SER A 141 18.39 -10.08 -7.56
C SER A 141 19.39 -10.18 -8.72
N GLY A 142 20.44 -11.00 -8.60
CA GLY A 142 21.37 -11.31 -9.71
C GLY A 142 20.65 -11.91 -10.91
N ILE A 143 19.71 -12.84 -10.69
CA ILE A 143 18.91 -13.45 -11.76
C ILE A 143 17.99 -12.41 -12.42
N VAL A 144 17.43 -11.48 -11.64
CA VAL A 144 16.61 -10.39 -12.18
C VAL A 144 17.46 -9.44 -13.03
N ALA A 145 18.68 -9.12 -12.60
CA ALA A 145 19.62 -8.30 -13.37
C ALA A 145 20.01 -8.99 -14.70
N GLN A 146 20.27 -10.29 -14.67
CA GLN A 146 20.56 -11.09 -15.87
C GLN A 146 19.36 -11.15 -16.84
N ASP A 147 18.15 -11.34 -16.33
CA ASP A 147 16.92 -11.30 -17.13
C ASP A 147 16.71 -9.91 -17.77
N ALA A 148 16.96 -8.84 -17.02
CA ALA A 148 16.92 -7.47 -17.56
C ALA A 148 17.97 -7.28 -18.67
N GLN A 149 19.23 -7.68 -18.46
CA GLN A 149 20.24 -7.66 -19.51
C GLN A 149 19.76 -8.39 -20.77
N HIS A 150 19.26 -9.62 -20.63
CA HIS A 150 18.79 -10.40 -21.77
C HIS A 150 17.67 -9.69 -22.54
N LYS A 151 16.68 -9.11 -21.85
CA LYS A 151 15.59 -8.37 -22.49
C LYS A 151 16.08 -7.13 -23.23
N PHE A 152 16.97 -6.35 -22.62
CA PHE A 152 17.53 -5.14 -23.24
C PHE A 152 18.45 -5.48 -24.42
N PHE A 153 19.21 -6.57 -24.33
CA PHE A 153 20.04 -7.07 -25.43
C PHE A 153 19.20 -7.40 -26.65
N ARG A 154 18.04 -8.07 -26.46
CA ARG A 154 17.09 -8.37 -27.55
C ARG A 154 16.49 -7.12 -28.22
N LEU A 155 16.54 -5.97 -27.54
CA LEU A 155 16.14 -4.67 -28.09
C LEU A 155 17.29 -3.93 -28.78
N GLY A 156 18.47 -4.55 -28.92
CA GLY A 156 19.66 -3.95 -29.55
C GLY A 156 20.38 -2.94 -28.65
N VAL A 157 20.07 -2.92 -27.35
CA VAL A 157 20.72 -2.00 -26.39
C VAL A 157 22.03 -2.61 -25.91
N ASN A 158 23.10 -1.81 -25.92
CA ASN A 158 24.37 -2.20 -25.31
C ASN A 158 24.18 -2.38 -23.79
N THR A 159 24.36 -3.59 -23.27
CA THR A 159 23.94 -3.93 -21.91
C THR A 159 24.81 -4.99 -21.25
N ALA A 160 24.88 -4.96 -19.93
CA ALA A 160 25.52 -6.01 -19.12
C ALA A 160 24.84 -6.15 -17.76
N ALA A 161 24.98 -7.33 -17.15
CA ALA A 161 24.64 -7.57 -15.76
C ALA A 161 25.88 -7.92 -14.93
N CYS A 162 25.88 -7.52 -13.67
CA CYS A 162 26.83 -7.92 -12.65
C CYS A 162 26.05 -8.51 -11.46
N SER A 163 26.51 -9.67 -10.99
CA SER A 163 25.96 -10.43 -9.88
C SER A 163 27.11 -10.87 -8.97
N ASP A 164 26.86 -10.96 -7.67
CA ASP A 164 27.82 -11.49 -6.68
C ASP A 164 27.80 -13.03 -6.58
N GLY A 165 26.91 -13.69 -7.32
CA GLY A 165 26.84 -15.13 -7.55
C GLY A 165 26.86 -15.48 -9.03
#